data_AF-A0A953SRU6-F1
#
_entry.id   AF-A0A953SRU6-F1
#
_cell.length_a   1.000
_cell.length_b   1.000
_cell.length_c   1.000
_cell.angle_alpha   90.00
_cell.angle_beta   90.00
_cell.angle_gamma   90.00
#
_symmetry.space_group_name_H-M   'P 1'
#
loop_
_entity.id
_entity.type
_entity.pdbx_description
1 polymer ?
#
loop_
_entity_poly.entity_id
_entity_poly.type
_entity_poly.pdbx_seq_one_letter_code
_entity_poly.pdbx_strand_id
1 'polypeptide(L)'
;MGQQQLLLIVVGIIIVGIAIVVGMNLYRSSAIDTNRNNVVNELINIASEAQRYYRKPQPLGGGGSSFSNFQIPVSLRSTASGTFEIDGEIQATELNVIGTGTEVVSGTDTVKVSIQVLPDTYNVTIIN
;
A
#
# COMPACT_ATOMS: atom_id res chain seq x y z
N MET A 1 22.57 -0.15 -52.83
CA MET A 1 23.16 -0.08 -51.46
C MET A 1 22.41 0.89 -50.55
N GLY A 2 22.08 2.11 -50.99
CA GLY A 2 21.30 3.07 -50.17
C GLY A 2 19.91 2.58 -49.71
N GLN A 3 19.19 1.82 -50.54
CA GLN A 3 17.86 1.28 -50.18
C GLN A 3 17.91 0.25 -49.04
N GLN A 4 18.93 -0.61 -48.99
CA GLN A 4 19.09 -1.60 -47.91
C GLN A 4 19.57 -0.96 -46.61
N GLN A 5 20.44 0.05 -46.69
CA GLN A 5 20.87 0.81 -45.51
C GLN A 5 19.73 1.62 -44.90
N LEU A 6 18.89 2.25 -45.73
CA LEU A 6 17.69 2.94 -45.26
C LEU A 6 16.73 1.98 -44.55
N LEU A 7 16.55 0.76 -45.07
CA LEU A 7 15.68 -0.24 -44.45
C LEU A 7 16.21 -0.71 -43.09
N LEU A 8 17.51 -0.92 -42.95
CA LEU A 8 18.14 -1.31 -41.67
C LEU A 8 18.02 -0.20 -40.61
N ILE A 9 18.15 1.06 -41.01
CA ILE A 9 17.94 2.19 -40.11
C ILE A 9 16.49 2.19 -39.61
N VAL A 10 15.52 2.09 -40.51
CA VAL A 10 14.08 2.08 -40.17
C VAL A 10 13.73 0.95 -39.19
N VAL A 11 14.27 -0.26 -39.39
CA VAL A 11 14.06 -1.37 -38.46
C VAL A 11 14.65 -1.07 -37.08
N GLY A 12 15.84 -0.47 -37.01
CA GLY A 12 16.46 -0.07 -35.74
C GLY A 12 15.62 0.91 -34.93
N ILE A 13 15.06 1.94 -35.57
CA ILE A 13 14.23 2.94 -34.89
C ILE A 13 12.92 2.34 -34.37
N ILE A 14 12.31 1.41 -35.12
CA ILE A 14 11.08 0.72 -34.69
C ILE A 14 11.35 -0.08 -33.40
N ILE A 15 12.46 -0.80 -33.33
CA ILE A 15 12.84 -1.59 -32.15
C ILE A 15 13.06 -0.67 -30.94
N VAL A 16 13.81 0.43 -31.10
CA VAL A 16 14.06 1.39 -30.02
C VAL A 16 12.75 2.03 -29.54
N GLY A 17 11.84 2.38 -30.47
CA GLY A 17 10.53 2.95 -30.14
C GLY A 17 9.70 2.03 -29.24
N ILE A 18 9.63 0.74 -29.55
CA ILE A 18 8.90 -0.24 -28.74
C ILE A 18 9.57 -0.43 -27.38
N ALA A 19 10.91 -0.51 -27.34
CA ALA A 19 11.65 -0.69 -26.09
C ALA A 19 11.40 0.44 -25.08
N ILE A 20 11.28 1.69 -25.55
CA ILE A 20 10.97 2.84 -24.68
C ILE A 20 9.58 2.71 -24.06
N VAL A 21 8.57 2.36 -24.86
CA VAL A 21 7.19 2.20 -24.36
C VAL A 21 7.10 1.06 -23.34
N VAL A 22 7.71 -0.08 -23.62
CA VAL A 22 7.75 -1.21 -22.68
C VAL A 22 8.50 -0.84 -21.40
N GLY A 23 9.64 -0.17 -21.52
CA GLY A 23 10.43 0.29 -20.37
C GLY A 23 9.65 1.25 -19.47
N MET A 24 8.91 2.20 -20.04
CA MET A 24 8.05 3.09 -19.28
C MET A 24 6.91 2.36 -18.55
N ASN A 25 6.28 1.38 -19.20
CA ASN A 25 5.22 0.59 -18.56
C ASN A 25 5.76 -0.23 -17.39
N LEU A 26 6.93 -0.85 -17.55
CA LEU A 26 7.59 -1.61 -16.48
C LEU A 26 7.98 -0.71 -15.31
N TYR A 27 8.51 0.48 -15.59
CA TYR A 27 8.87 1.45 -14.55
C TYR A 27 7.64 1.87 -13.72
N ARG A 28 6.52 2.18 -14.38
CA ARG A 28 5.25 2.51 -13.70
C ARG A 28 4.74 1.35 -12.85
N SER A 29 4.75 0.13 -13.39
CA SER A 29 4.33 -1.06 -12.64
C SER A 29 5.20 -1.27 -11.39
N SER A 30 6.52 -1.11 -11.52
CA SER A 30 7.43 -1.24 -10.39
C SER A 30 7.23 -0.17 -9.32
N ALA A 31 6.87 1.07 -9.71
CA ALA A 31 6.55 2.14 -8.78
C ALA A 31 5.27 1.86 -7.99
N ILE A 32 4.22 1.40 -8.69
CA ILE A 32 2.95 0.98 -8.07
C ILE A 32 3.18 -0.15 -7.07
N ASP A 33 3.92 -1.19 -7.45
CA ASP A 33 4.18 -2.34 -6.58
C ASP A 33 5.02 -1.94 -5.35
N THR A 34 5.98 -1.04 -5.52
CA THR A 34 6.78 -0.51 -4.40
C THR A 34 5.90 0.27 -3.43
N ASN A 35 5.03 1.15 -3.92
CA ASN A 35 4.09 1.89 -3.08
C ASN A 35 3.12 0.94 -2.35
N ARG A 36 2.58 -0.06 -3.06
CA ARG A 36 1.72 -1.09 -2.45
C ARG A 36 2.43 -1.82 -1.32
N ASN A 37 3.67 -2.25 -1.52
CA ASN A 37 4.43 -2.91 -0.47
C ASN A 37 4.71 -1.99 0.73
N ASN A 38 4.99 -0.71 0.49
CA ASN A 38 5.18 0.28 1.56
C ASN A 38 3.89 0.47 2.38
N VAL A 39 2.74 0.63 1.72
CA VAL A 39 1.43 0.75 2.38
C VAL A 39 1.11 -0.50 3.19
N VAL A 40 1.37 -1.70 2.67
CA VAL A 40 1.20 -2.96 3.40
C VAL A 40 2.10 -3.01 4.64
N ASN A 41 3.38 -2.64 4.51
CA ASN A 41 4.32 -2.64 5.63
C ASN A 41 3.91 -1.66 6.73
N GLU A 42 3.42 -0.47 6.37
CA GLU A 42 2.92 0.50 7.32
C GLU A 42 1.62 0.02 8.01
N LEU A 43 0.71 -0.62 7.29
CA LEU A 43 -0.47 -1.26 7.87
C LEU A 43 -0.11 -2.38 8.86
N ILE A 44 0.89 -3.20 8.55
CA ILE A 44 1.38 -4.24 9.46
C ILE A 44 1.97 -3.61 10.73
N ASN A 45 2.67 -2.48 10.61
CA ASN A 45 3.18 -1.75 11.76
C ASN A 45 2.03 -1.23 12.66
N ILE A 46 1.01 -0.61 12.05
CA ILE A 46 -0.20 -0.17 12.77
C ILE A 46 -0.90 -1.35 13.44
N ALA A 47 -1.02 -2.50 12.77
CA ALA A 47 -1.61 -3.70 13.34
C ALA A 47 -0.82 -4.23 14.55
N SER A 48 0.51 -4.23 14.48
CA SER A 48 1.38 -4.61 15.60
C SER A 48 1.19 -3.67 16.79
N GLU A 49 1.10 -2.36 16.55
CA GLU A 49 0.82 -1.39 17.62
C GLU A 49 -0.58 -1.56 18.22
N ALA A 50 -1.59 -1.85 17.40
CA ALA A 50 -2.94 -2.16 17.85
C ALA A 50 -2.94 -3.42 18.73
N GLN A 51 -2.26 -4.50 18.33
CA GLN A 51 -2.15 -5.72 19.13
C GLN A 51 -1.39 -5.49 20.44
N ARG A 52 -0.34 -4.67 20.41
CA ARG A 52 0.37 -4.25 21.64
C ARG A 52 -0.55 -3.45 22.57
N TYR A 53 -1.38 -2.57 22.02
CA TYR A 53 -2.39 -1.84 22.79
C TYR A 53 -3.39 -2.81 23.43
N TYR A 54 -3.94 -3.76 22.65
CA TYR A 54 -4.89 -4.76 23.12
C TYR A 54 -4.38 -5.56 24.33
N ARG A 55 -3.12 -6.04 24.27
CA ARG A 55 -2.51 -6.84 25.35
C ARG A 55 -2.10 -6.02 26.57
N LYS A 56 -1.91 -4.71 26.41
CA LYS A 56 -1.49 -3.85 27.50
C LYS A 56 -2.67 -3.61 28.46
N PRO A 57 -2.51 -3.80 29.78
CA PRO A 57 -3.60 -3.61 30.73
C PRO A 57 -3.99 -2.12 30.82
N GLN A 58 -5.28 -1.86 31.00
CA GLN A 58 -5.88 -0.53 31.18
C GLN A 58 -5.12 0.39 32.18
N PRO A 59 -4.69 -0.06 33.37
CA PRO A 59 -3.94 0.79 34.32
C PRO A 59 -2.59 1.32 33.78
N LEU A 60 -2.06 0.75 32.71
CA LEU A 60 -0.84 1.24 32.05
C LEU A 60 -1.15 2.06 30.78
N GLY A 61 -2.43 2.35 30.50
CA GLY A 61 -2.88 3.04 29.29
C GLY A 61 -2.97 2.14 28.05
N GLY A 62 -3.26 0.85 28.25
CA GLY A 62 -3.56 -0.10 27.16
C GLY A 62 -5.05 -0.39 27.00
N GLY A 63 -5.42 -1.32 26.14
CA GLY A 63 -6.79 -1.68 25.79
C GLY A 63 -7.46 -2.70 26.72
N GLY A 64 -6.69 -3.42 27.55
CA GLY A 64 -7.24 -4.38 28.51
C GLY A 64 -8.08 -5.48 27.85
N SER A 65 -7.61 -6.02 26.72
CA SER A 65 -8.34 -6.96 25.85
C SER A 65 -9.47 -6.32 25.02
N SER A 66 -9.37 -5.02 24.75
CA SER A 66 -10.26 -4.30 23.84
C SER A 66 -9.52 -3.35 22.91
N PHE A 67 -9.94 -3.24 21.65
CA PHE A 67 -9.47 -2.20 20.73
C PHE A 67 -10.25 -0.88 20.84
N SER A 68 -11.36 -0.80 21.58
CA SER A 68 -12.34 0.32 21.51
C SER A 68 -11.78 1.75 21.67
N ASN A 69 -10.59 1.92 22.24
CA ASN A 69 -9.93 3.22 22.43
C ASN A 69 -8.58 3.32 21.69
N PHE A 70 -8.30 2.39 20.78
CA PHE A 70 -7.11 2.43 19.96
C PHE A 70 -7.21 3.60 18.98
N GLN A 71 -6.14 4.37 18.90
CA GLN A 71 -5.99 5.44 17.94
C GLN A 71 -4.69 5.21 17.18
N ILE A 72 -4.77 5.33 15.85
CA ILE A 72 -3.58 5.32 15.00
C ILE A 72 -2.74 6.55 15.37
N PRO A 73 -1.44 6.39 15.70
CA PRO A 73 -0.58 7.51 16.00
C PRO A 73 -0.58 8.53 14.87
N VAL A 74 -0.57 9.82 15.20
CA VAL A 74 -0.65 10.92 14.21
C VAL A 74 0.46 10.81 13.15
N SER A 75 1.63 10.33 13.53
CA SER A 75 2.78 10.09 12.63
C SER A 75 2.54 8.99 11.59
N LEU A 76 1.61 8.06 11.84
CA LEU A 76 1.27 6.95 10.96
C LEU A 76 -0.04 7.19 10.18
N ARG A 77 -0.80 8.25 10.49
CA ARG A 77 -2.04 8.59 9.76
C ARG A 77 -1.78 9.14 8.36
N SER A 78 -0.64 9.79 8.16
CA SER A 78 -0.24 10.34 6.87
C SER A 78 1.28 10.24 6.75
N THR A 79 1.73 9.44 5.79
CA THR A 79 3.14 9.20 5.50
C THR A 79 3.42 9.56 4.04
N ALA A 80 4.69 9.44 3.62
CA ALA A 80 5.04 9.59 2.20
C ALA A 80 4.41 8.48 1.33
N SER A 81 4.05 7.35 1.93
CA SER A 81 3.49 6.17 1.23
C SER A 81 1.98 6.31 1.00
N GLY A 82 1.26 6.94 1.93
CA GLY A 82 -0.20 7.02 1.88
C GLY A 82 -0.86 7.62 3.12
N THR A 83 -2.19 7.59 3.13
CA THR A 83 -3.02 7.96 4.29
C THR A 83 -3.66 6.73 4.90
N PHE A 84 -3.69 6.66 6.22
CA PHE A 84 -4.21 5.52 6.97
C PHE A 84 -5.33 5.97 7.91
N GLU A 85 -6.45 5.28 7.82
CA GLU A 85 -7.64 5.56 8.59
C GLU A 85 -8.31 4.28 9.09
N ILE A 86 -9.01 4.39 10.21
CA ILE A 86 -9.83 3.29 10.73
C ILE A 86 -11.10 3.26 9.89
N ASP A 87 -11.40 2.10 9.33
CA ASP A 87 -12.60 1.88 8.53
C ASP A 87 -13.68 1.25 9.39
N GLY A 88 -14.75 2.00 9.64
CA GLY A 88 -15.90 1.55 10.43
C GLY A 88 -15.75 1.68 11.95
N GLU A 89 -16.56 0.92 12.67
CA GLU A 89 -16.65 0.95 14.13
C GLU A 89 -15.58 0.05 14.77
N ILE A 90 -14.91 0.56 15.80
CA ILE A 90 -13.88 -0.21 16.52
C ILE A 90 -14.58 -1.19 17.46
N GLN A 91 -14.46 -2.47 17.16
CA GLN A 91 -14.99 -3.53 18.02
C GLN A 91 -13.98 -3.89 19.10
N ALA A 92 -14.44 -4.57 20.15
CA ALA A 92 -13.55 -5.01 21.22
C ALA A 92 -12.43 -5.94 20.71
N THR A 93 -12.72 -6.81 19.75
CA THR A 93 -11.79 -7.84 19.24
C THR A 93 -11.44 -7.68 17.77
N GLU A 94 -11.93 -6.63 17.11
CA GLU A 94 -11.72 -6.42 15.68
C GLU A 94 -11.54 -4.94 15.39
N LEU A 95 -10.52 -4.64 14.60
CA LEU A 95 -10.22 -3.29 14.11
C LEU A 95 -9.90 -3.38 12.62
N ASN A 96 -10.66 -2.66 11.79
CA ASN A 96 -10.37 -2.54 10.37
C ASN A 96 -9.66 -1.22 10.09
N VAL A 97 -8.53 -1.28 9.38
CA VAL A 97 -7.74 -0.10 8.99
C VAL A 97 -7.54 -0.13 7.49
N ILE A 98 -7.81 0.99 6.83
CA ILE A 98 -7.55 1.19 5.41
C ILE A 98 -6.33 2.09 5.23
N GLY A 99 -5.41 1.65 4.38
CA GLY A 99 -4.32 2.44 3.83
C GLY A 99 -4.61 2.79 2.37
N THR A 100 -4.61 4.07 2.06
CA THR A 100 -4.71 4.61 0.69
C THR A 100 -3.34 5.13 0.27
N GLY A 101 -2.71 4.47 -0.69
CA GLY A 101 -1.44 4.83 -1.28
C GLY A 101 -1.52 6.09 -2.16
N THR A 102 -0.36 6.67 -2.43
CA THR A 102 -0.22 7.89 -3.26
C THR A 102 -0.10 7.60 -4.75
N GLU A 103 0.27 6.37 -5.14
CA GLU A 103 0.41 5.97 -6.54
C GLU A 103 -0.92 5.55 -7.16
N VAL A 104 -1.16 6.01 -8.40
CA VAL A 104 -2.36 5.72 -9.18
C VAL A 104 -2.13 4.47 -10.03
N VAL A 105 -2.96 3.45 -9.82
CA VAL A 105 -2.88 2.14 -10.49
C VAL A 105 -3.56 2.18 -11.85
N SER A 106 -4.70 2.86 -11.96
CA SER A 106 -5.44 3.05 -13.22
C SER A 106 -6.38 4.25 -13.12
N GLY A 107 -6.31 5.18 -14.08
CA GLY A 107 -7.21 6.33 -14.13
C GLY A 107 -7.07 7.27 -12.93
N THR A 108 -7.99 7.19 -11.97
CA THR A 108 -7.98 7.93 -10.69
C THR A 108 -7.86 7.02 -9.45
N ASP A 109 -7.81 5.71 -9.64
CA ASP A 109 -7.77 4.75 -8.54
C ASP A 109 -6.35 4.59 -8.03
N THR A 110 -6.17 4.92 -6.75
CA THR A 110 -4.94 4.73 -6.01
C THR A 110 -4.88 3.33 -5.39
N VAL A 111 -3.67 2.89 -5.03
CA VAL A 111 -3.49 1.65 -4.31
C VAL A 111 -4.27 1.69 -3.00
N LYS A 112 -5.20 0.76 -2.76
CA LYS A 112 -5.94 0.66 -1.50
C LYS A 112 -5.74 -0.71 -0.88
N VAL A 113 -5.37 -0.72 0.39
CA VAL A 113 -5.16 -1.93 1.17
C VAL A 113 -5.95 -1.82 2.47
N SER A 114 -6.71 -2.85 2.79
CA SER A 114 -7.37 -2.98 4.09
C SER A 114 -6.68 -4.04 4.92
N ILE A 115 -6.49 -3.78 6.21
CA ILE A 115 -6.04 -4.76 7.18
C ILE A 115 -7.10 -4.89 8.27
N GLN A 116 -7.54 -6.12 8.48
CA GLN A 116 -8.37 -6.51 9.61
C GLN A 116 -7.44 -7.00 10.71
N VAL A 117 -7.46 -6.34 11.86
CA VAL A 117 -6.62 -6.64 13.02
C VAL A 117 -7.45 -7.38 14.07
N LEU A 118 -6.99 -8.57 14.44
CA LEU A 118 -7.52 -9.40 15.52
C LEU A 118 -6.48 -9.46 16.67
N PRO A 119 -6.84 -9.96 17.87
CA PRO A 119 -5.96 -10.00 19.04
C PRO A 119 -4.62 -10.73 18.83
N ASP A 120 -4.65 -11.80 18.02
CA ASP A 120 -3.52 -12.70 17.79
C ASP A 120 -3.11 -12.78 16.31
N THR A 121 -3.90 -12.22 15.40
CA THR A 121 -3.67 -12.32 13.94
C THR A 121 -4.13 -11.05 13.23
N TYR A 122 -3.78 -10.93 11.95
CA TYR A 122 -4.27 -9.87 11.08
C TYR A 122 -4.45 -10.43 9.67
N ASN A 123 -5.48 -9.96 8.97
CA ASN A 123 -5.76 -10.32 7.59
C ASN A 123 -5.57 -9.09 6.70
N VAL A 124 -4.69 -9.18 5.70
CA VAL A 124 -4.47 -8.12 4.72
C VAL A 124 -5.27 -8.43 3.47
N THR A 125 -6.08 -7.48 3.03
CA THR A 125 -6.88 -7.56 1.80
C THR A 125 -6.52 -6.37 0.92
N ILE A 126 -5.99 -6.64 -0.28
CA ILE A 126 -5.73 -5.59 -1.27
C ILE A 126 -7.04 -5.31 -1.99
N ILE A 127 -7.51 -4.06 -1.89
CA ILE A 127 -8.80 -3.65 -2.46
C ILE A 127 -8.64 -3.26 -3.93
N ASN A 128 -7.54 -2.59 -4.31
CA ASN A 128 -7.11 -2.31 -5.69
C ASN A 128 -5.63 -1.87 -5.75
#